data_AF-A0A3L7QKG7-F1
#
_entry.id   AF-A0A3L7QKG7-F1
#
_cell.length_a   1.000
_cell.length_b   1.000
_cell.length_c   1.000
_cell.angle_alpha   90.00
_cell.angle_beta   90.00
_cell.angle_gamma   90.00
#
_symmetry.space_group_name_H-M   'P 1'
#
loop_
_entity.id
_entity.type
_entity.pdbx_description
1 polymer ?
#
loop_
_entity_poly.entity_id
_entity_poly.type
_entity_poly.pdbx_seq_one_letter_code
_entity_poly.pdbx_strand_id
1 'polypeptide(L)'
;ETKDPEEKDEVLNSQKALWLRSKSEVTQEEYDTFYKQISNDFQEPAKVIHYTAEGMNEFRVLLFIPPSLPMEFQFGDVKVGPRLYVQRVLIMDNCEQLLPSYLRFVKGVVDCADLPLNISREILQQNPVLERIRKDVVGSILKALKDMKIKICQRCG
;
A
#
# COMPACT_ATOMS: atom_id res chain seq x y z
N GLU A 1 14.01 -50.37 -8.32
CA GLU A 1 14.25 -49.01 -7.78
C GLU A 1 14.17 -48.00 -8.90
N THR A 2 13.11 -47.21 -8.92
CA THR A 2 12.95 -46.03 -9.80
C THR A 2 13.12 -44.79 -8.93
N LYS A 3 14.12 -43.97 -9.25
CA LYS A 3 14.39 -42.67 -8.61
C LYS A 3 13.39 -41.65 -9.16
N ASP A 4 12.50 -41.15 -8.30
CA ASP A 4 11.72 -39.96 -8.58
C ASP A 4 12.63 -38.72 -8.61
N PRO A 5 12.42 -37.76 -9.53
CA PRO A 5 13.16 -36.51 -9.56
C PRO A 5 12.68 -35.58 -8.43
N GLU A 6 13.61 -35.09 -7.62
CA GLU A 6 13.39 -34.02 -6.64
C GLU A 6 12.90 -32.75 -7.37
N GLU A 7 11.62 -32.46 -7.22
CA GLU A 7 11.02 -31.18 -7.56
C GLU A 7 11.64 -30.13 -6.64
N LYS A 8 12.56 -29.33 -7.19
CA LYS A 8 13.12 -28.19 -6.47
C LYS A 8 12.02 -27.15 -6.33
N ASP A 9 11.37 -27.14 -5.17
CA ASP A 9 10.67 -25.96 -4.66
C ASP A 9 11.70 -24.83 -4.54
N GLU A 10 11.90 -24.09 -5.63
CA GLU A 10 12.60 -22.81 -5.57
C GLU A 10 11.78 -21.91 -4.65
N VAL A 11 12.34 -21.68 -3.46
CA VAL A 11 11.77 -20.77 -2.46
C VAL A 11 11.78 -19.35 -3.05
N LEU A 12 10.72 -19.04 -3.81
CA LEU A 12 10.46 -17.74 -4.44
C LEU A 12 10.29 -16.59 -3.42
N ASN A 13 10.37 -16.88 -2.12
CA ASN A 13 10.00 -15.96 -1.05
C ASN A 13 11.18 -15.37 -0.26
N SER A 14 12.36 -15.27 -0.90
CA SER A 14 13.54 -14.58 -0.31
C SER A 14 13.67 -13.11 -0.73
N GLN A 15 12.68 -12.56 -1.45
CA GLN A 15 12.73 -11.16 -1.89
C GLN A 15 12.25 -10.23 -0.78
N LYS A 16 13.05 -9.20 -0.49
CA LYS A 16 12.66 -8.10 0.42
C LYS A 16 11.32 -7.54 -0.02
N ALA A 17 10.45 -7.23 0.95
CA ALA A 17 9.15 -6.65 0.70
C ALA A 17 9.22 -5.41 -0.23
N LEU A 18 8.25 -5.27 -1.13
CA LEU A 18 8.32 -4.33 -2.25
C LEU A 18 8.52 -2.87 -1.80
N TRP A 19 7.85 -2.47 -0.72
CA TRP A 19 7.92 -1.13 -0.15
C TRP A 19 9.25 -0.82 0.58
N LEU A 20 10.11 -1.82 0.77
CA LEU A 20 11.45 -1.66 1.35
C LEU A 20 12.53 -1.42 0.29
N ARG A 21 12.23 -1.69 -0.98
CA ARG A 21 13.14 -1.49 -2.13
C ARG A 21 13.03 -0.06 -2.64
N SER A 22 14.09 0.45 -3.24
CA SER A 22 14.02 1.76 -3.89
C SER A 22 13.12 1.71 -5.12
N LYS A 23 12.49 2.83 -5.49
CA LYS A 23 11.58 2.89 -6.65
C LYS A 23 12.23 2.44 -7.95
N SER A 24 13.53 2.70 -8.09
CA SER A 24 14.32 2.38 -9.29
C SER A 24 14.61 0.89 -9.43
N GLU A 25 14.53 0.13 -8.32
CA GLU A 25 14.75 -1.31 -8.31
C GLU A 25 13.46 -2.10 -8.54
N VAL A 26 12.29 -1.45 -8.49
CA VAL A 26 10.99 -2.12 -8.59
C VAL A 26 10.42 -1.91 -9.98
N THR A 27 10.13 -3.01 -10.68
CA THR A 27 9.53 -2.94 -12.01
C THR A 27 8.02 -2.65 -11.94
N GLN A 28 7.44 -2.23 -13.06
CA GLN A 28 6.00 -1.98 -13.12
C GLN A 28 5.20 -3.27 -12.90
N GLU A 29 5.68 -4.39 -13.44
CA GLU A 29 5.05 -5.70 -13.29
C GLU A 29 5.02 -6.16 -11.83
N GLU A 30 6.06 -5.85 -11.05
CA GLU A 30 6.10 -6.14 -9.62
C GLU A 30 5.06 -5.31 -8.85
N TYR A 31 4.88 -4.03 -9.19
CA TYR A 31 3.82 -3.21 -8.62
C TYR A 31 2.42 -3.75 -8.97
N ASP A 32 2.22 -4.14 -10.22
CA ASP A 32 0.92 -4.61 -10.71
C ASP A 32 0.56 -5.95 -10.07
N THR A 33 1.53 -6.85 -9.96
CA THR A 33 1.37 -8.14 -9.28
C THR A 33 1.02 -7.92 -7.82
N PHE A 34 1.76 -7.05 -7.14
CA PHE A 34 1.51 -6.75 -5.73
C PHE A 34 0.15 -6.09 -5.52
N TYR A 35 -0.26 -5.16 -6.39
CA TYR A 35 -1.58 -4.55 -6.36
C TYR A 35 -2.68 -5.62 -6.44
N LYS A 36 -2.64 -6.49 -7.46
CA LYS A 36 -3.63 -7.56 -7.66
C LYS A 36 -3.72 -8.49 -6.45
N GLN A 37 -2.59 -8.82 -5.83
CA GLN A 37 -2.53 -9.64 -4.62
C GLN A 37 -3.20 -8.99 -3.40
N ILE A 38 -3.08 -7.67 -3.21
CA ILE A 38 -3.64 -7.00 -2.03
C ILE A 38 -5.07 -6.49 -2.23
N SER A 39 -5.48 -6.20 -3.47
CA SER A 39 -6.78 -5.63 -3.82
C SER A 39 -7.80 -6.68 -4.23
N ASN A 40 -7.38 -7.91 -4.53
CA ASN A 40 -8.19 -8.95 -5.18
C ASN A 40 -8.80 -8.49 -6.52
N ASP A 41 -8.16 -7.51 -7.15
CA ASP A 41 -8.50 -7.00 -8.47
C ASP A 41 -7.69 -7.75 -9.55
N PHE A 42 -8.22 -7.82 -10.76
CA PHE A 42 -7.52 -8.35 -11.92
C PHE A 42 -6.89 -7.25 -12.77
N GLN A 43 -7.34 -6.00 -12.58
CA GLN A 43 -6.83 -4.85 -13.31
C GLN A 43 -5.49 -4.35 -12.75
N GLU A 44 -4.79 -3.54 -13.54
CA GLU A 44 -3.57 -2.84 -13.12
C GLU A 44 -3.95 -1.53 -12.40
N PRO A 45 -3.17 -1.09 -11.40
CA PRO A 45 -3.43 0.16 -10.71
C PRO A 45 -3.31 1.35 -11.67
N ALA A 46 -4.28 2.29 -11.64
CA ALA A 46 -4.18 3.52 -12.43
C ALA A 46 -3.00 4.39 -12.00
N LYS A 47 -2.62 4.32 -10.73
CA LYS A 47 -1.47 5.07 -10.21
C LYS A 47 -0.83 4.35 -9.03
N VAL A 48 0.49 4.32 -9.06
CA VAL A 48 1.34 3.91 -7.94
C VAL A 48 1.87 5.15 -7.22
N ILE A 49 1.82 5.11 -5.89
CA ILE A 49 2.40 6.09 -4.97
C ILE A 49 3.35 5.33 -4.04
N HIS A 50 4.62 5.27 -4.43
CA HIS A 50 5.68 4.72 -3.58
C HIS A 50 6.53 5.88 -3.09
N TYR A 51 6.89 5.96 -1.81
CA TYR A 51 7.94 6.85 -1.28
C TYR A 51 8.37 6.43 0.13
N THR A 52 9.51 6.97 0.56
CA THR A 52 9.98 6.91 1.95
C THR A 52 9.97 8.34 2.48
N ALA A 53 9.40 8.52 3.67
CA ALA A 53 9.46 9.77 4.40
C ALA A 53 10.52 9.61 5.50
N GLU A 54 11.50 10.50 5.48
CA GLU A 54 12.60 10.56 6.44
C GLU A 54 12.51 11.90 7.20
N GLY A 55 12.85 11.91 8.49
CA GLY A 55 12.79 13.09 9.33
C GLY A 55 12.43 12.76 10.77
N MET A 56 11.39 13.41 11.32
CA MET A 56 10.95 13.15 12.69
C MET A 56 10.28 11.78 12.87
N ASN A 57 9.71 11.22 11.80
CA ASN A 57 9.26 9.84 11.78
C ASN A 57 9.68 9.17 10.47
N GLU A 58 10.32 8.02 10.54
CA GLU A 58 10.65 7.18 9.40
C GLU A 58 9.49 6.25 9.09
N PHE A 59 8.93 6.41 7.89
CA PHE A 59 7.93 5.49 7.38
C PHE A 59 8.03 5.34 5.85
N ARG A 60 7.64 4.16 5.38
CA ARG A 60 7.62 3.78 3.97
C ARG A 60 6.17 3.60 3.54
N VAL A 61 5.86 4.10 2.35
CA VAL A 61 4.50 4.15 1.83
C VAL A 61 4.49 3.55 0.43
N LEU A 62 3.60 2.58 0.23
CA LEU A 62 3.30 2.01 -1.08
C LEU A 62 1.78 1.93 -1.23
N LEU A 63 1.21 2.85 -1.98
CA LEU A 63 -0.23 2.96 -2.20
C LEU A 63 -0.56 2.89 -3.68
N PHE A 64 -1.79 2.46 -3.95
CA PHE A 64 -2.34 2.24 -5.27
C PHE A 64 -3.70 2.89 -5.37
N ILE A 65 -3.91 3.58 -6.50
CA ILE A 65 -5.22 4.06 -6.91
C ILE A 65 -5.78 3.06 -7.92
N PRO A 66 -6.90 2.37 -7.60
CA PRO A 66 -7.59 1.50 -8.55
C PRO A 66 -8.01 2.25 -9.82
N PRO A 67 -8.04 1.58 -10.99
CA PRO A 67 -8.49 2.18 -12.25
C PRO A 67 -10.00 2.36 -12.31
N SER A 68 -10.75 1.54 -11.57
CA SER A 68 -12.19 1.58 -11.46
C SER A 68 -12.60 1.38 -10.00
N LEU A 69 -13.88 1.64 -9.69
CA LEU A 69 -14.39 1.41 -8.35
C LEU A 69 -14.37 -0.11 -8.05
N PRO A 70 -13.71 -0.58 -6.98
CA PRO A 70 -13.68 -2.00 -6.66
C PRO A 70 -15.09 -2.57 -6.45
N MET A 71 -15.33 -3.81 -6.90
CA MET A 71 -16.64 -4.48 -6.76
C MET A 71 -17.14 -4.52 -5.31
N GLU A 72 -16.23 -4.57 -4.34
CA GLU A 72 -16.50 -4.53 -2.89
C GLU A 72 -17.42 -3.37 -2.49
N PHE A 73 -17.36 -2.23 -3.20
CA PHE A 73 -18.21 -1.07 -2.94
C PHE A 73 -19.67 -1.28 -3.34
N GLN A 74 -19.97 -2.26 -4.19
CA GLN A 74 -21.32 -2.58 -4.63
C GLN A 74 -22.05 -3.52 -3.65
N PHE A 75 -21.30 -4.35 -2.90
CA PHE A 75 -21.84 -5.41 -2.04
C PHE A 75 -21.75 -5.12 -0.54
N GLY A 76 -21.29 -3.93 -0.14
CA GLY A 76 -21.54 -3.33 1.17
C GLY A 76 -20.45 -3.52 2.23
N ASP A 77 -19.64 -4.57 2.15
CA ASP A 77 -18.58 -4.83 3.14
C ASP A 77 -17.21 -4.35 2.64
N VAL A 78 -17.00 -3.03 2.66
CA VAL A 78 -15.73 -2.43 2.20
C VAL A 78 -14.74 -2.43 3.34
N LYS A 79 -13.70 -3.26 3.23
CA LYS A 79 -12.52 -3.14 4.10
C LYS A 79 -11.77 -1.85 3.77
N VAL A 80 -11.75 -0.89 4.69
CA VAL A 80 -11.20 0.46 4.48
C VAL A 80 -9.80 0.58 5.05
N GLY A 81 -8.92 1.25 4.30
CA GLY A 81 -7.60 1.63 4.77
C GLY A 81 -6.49 0.65 4.37
N PRO A 82 -5.24 1.16 4.30
CA PRO A 82 -4.08 0.36 3.92
C PRO A 82 -3.66 -0.57 5.06
N ARG A 83 -2.83 -1.57 4.71
CA ARG A 83 -2.17 -2.44 5.69
C ARG A 83 -1.12 -1.64 6.45
N LEU A 84 -1.19 -1.66 7.77
CA LEU A 84 -0.22 -1.03 8.65
C LEU A 84 0.81 -2.07 9.12
N TYR A 85 2.07 -1.81 8.79
CA TYR A 85 3.23 -2.52 9.30
C TYR A 85 3.98 -1.63 10.30
N VAL A 86 4.55 -2.27 11.32
CA VAL A 86 5.46 -1.65 12.26
C VAL A 86 6.71 -2.50 12.31
N GLN A 87 7.87 -1.91 12.01
CA GLN A 87 9.14 -2.63 11.94
C GLN A 87 9.04 -3.90 11.06
N ARG A 88 8.37 -3.79 9.90
CA ARG A 88 8.13 -4.89 8.95
C ARG A 88 7.21 -6.01 9.46
N VAL A 89 6.59 -5.86 10.63
CA VAL A 89 5.59 -6.78 11.17
C VAL A 89 4.20 -6.23 10.86
N LEU A 90 3.33 -7.05 10.26
CA LEU A 90 1.95 -6.68 10.00
C LEU A 90 1.22 -6.51 11.33
N ILE A 91 0.68 -5.31 11.59
CA ILE A 91 -0.11 -5.00 12.78
C ILE A 91 -1.60 -5.01 12.47
N MET A 92 -1.98 -4.49 11.30
CA MET A 92 -3.39 -4.37 10.90
C MET A 92 -3.55 -4.45 9.39
N ASP A 93 -4.46 -5.31 8.91
CA ASP A 93 -4.77 -5.40 7.47
C ASP A 93 -5.47 -4.15 6.91
N ASN A 94 -6.31 -3.51 7.71
CA ASN A 94 -7.17 -2.41 7.28
C ASN A 94 -7.19 -1.31 8.34
N CYS A 95 -6.22 -0.40 8.24
CA CYS A 95 -6.09 0.72 9.17
C CYS A 95 -6.86 1.95 8.65
N GLU A 96 -8.12 2.07 9.03
CA GLU A 96 -9.00 3.18 8.66
C GLU A 96 -8.49 4.54 9.15
N GLN A 97 -7.66 4.56 10.19
CA GLN A 97 -7.11 5.79 10.75
C GLN A 97 -6.14 6.49 9.79
N LEU A 98 -5.48 5.74 8.90
CA LEU A 98 -4.51 6.28 7.94
C LEU A 98 -5.14 7.04 6.78
N LEU A 99 -6.45 6.84 6.51
CA LEU A 99 -7.14 7.49 5.40
C LEU A 99 -8.50 8.05 5.83
N PRO A 100 -8.89 9.23 5.31
CA PRO A 100 -10.24 9.71 5.48
C PRO A 100 -11.23 8.88 4.64
N SER A 101 -12.50 8.89 5.04
CA SER A 101 -13.57 8.11 4.41
C SER A 101 -13.73 8.36 2.90
N TYR A 102 -13.42 9.56 2.42
CA TYR A 102 -13.48 9.90 1.00
C TYR A 102 -12.32 9.33 0.15
N LEU A 103 -11.27 8.78 0.77
CA LEU A 103 -10.15 8.10 0.09
C LEU A 103 -10.15 6.58 0.32
N ARG A 104 -11.26 6.00 0.78
CA ARG A 104 -11.37 4.57 1.11
C ARG A 104 -11.11 3.60 -0.05
N PHE A 105 -11.08 4.08 -1.29
CA PHE A 105 -10.76 3.27 -2.48
C PHE A 105 -9.26 3.02 -2.62
N VAL A 106 -8.40 3.78 -1.95
CA VAL A 106 -6.94 3.61 -2.01
C VAL A 106 -6.56 2.33 -1.27
N LYS A 107 -5.77 1.48 -1.93
CA LYS A 107 -5.24 0.23 -1.37
C LYS A 107 -3.73 0.35 -1.23
N GLY A 108 -3.12 -0.40 -0.31
CA GLY A 108 -1.67 -0.39 -0.18
C GLY A 108 -1.18 -0.72 1.22
N VAL A 109 0.05 -0.31 1.49
CA VAL A 109 0.83 -0.60 2.68
C VAL A 109 1.49 0.68 3.20
N VAL A 110 1.52 0.82 4.52
CA VAL A 110 2.30 1.82 5.24
C VAL A 110 3.12 1.08 6.31
N ASP A 111 4.44 1.25 6.28
CA ASP A 111 5.38 0.63 7.23
C ASP A 111 6.08 1.71 8.05
N CYS A 112 5.84 1.75 9.35
CA CYS A 112 6.43 2.72 10.26
C CYS A 112 7.52 2.07 11.11
N ALA A 113 8.73 2.63 11.10
CA ALA A 113 9.84 2.11 11.90
C ALA A 113 9.78 2.57 13.37
N ASP A 114 9.17 3.74 13.62
CA ASP A 114 9.23 4.44 14.91
C ASP A 114 8.05 4.14 15.86
N LEU A 115 7.09 3.32 15.44
CA LEU A 115 6.02 2.87 16.34
C LEU A 115 6.49 1.69 17.20
N PRO A 116 6.10 1.63 18.49
CA PRO A 116 6.39 0.46 19.31
C PRO A 116 5.57 -0.75 18.84
N LEU A 117 6.19 -1.94 18.80
CA LEU A 117 5.51 -3.19 18.41
C LEU A 117 4.36 -3.57 19.35
N ASN A 118 4.48 -3.24 20.65
CA ASN A 118 3.49 -3.59 21.68
C ASN A 118 2.31 -2.61 21.73
N ILE A 119 1.86 -2.12 20.57
CA ILE A 119 0.80 -1.10 20.50
C ILE A 119 -0.58 -1.77 20.40
N SER A 120 -1.50 -1.37 21.29
CA SER A 120 -2.89 -1.84 21.20
C SER A 120 -3.67 -1.09 20.12
N ARG A 121 -4.79 -1.67 19.66
CA ARG A 121 -5.69 -1.02 18.69
C ARG A 121 -6.23 0.32 19.20
N GLU A 122 -6.40 0.46 20.51
CA GLU A 122 -6.89 1.69 21.16
C GLU A 122 -5.82 2.78 21.14
N ILE A 123 -4.57 2.44 21.48
CA ILE A 123 -3.46 3.39 21.48
C ILE A 123 -3.18 3.91 20.06
N LEU A 124 -3.37 3.07 19.03
CA LEU A 124 -3.23 3.48 17.63
C LEU A 124 -4.20 4.60 17.25
N GLN A 125 -5.44 4.58 17.74
CA GLN A 125 -6.46 5.57 17.37
C GLN A 125 -6.13 6.99 17.83
N GLN A 126 -5.38 7.14 18.93
CA GLN A 126 -5.01 8.46 19.49
C GLN A 126 -3.52 8.77 19.29
N ASN A 127 -2.82 8.03 18.44
CA ASN A 127 -1.38 8.19 18.29
C ASN A 127 -1.03 9.42 17.42
N PRO A 128 -0.27 10.41 17.94
CA PRO A 128 0.11 11.60 17.18
C PRO A 128 0.98 11.29 15.94
N VAL A 129 1.76 10.19 15.98
CA VAL A 129 2.54 9.72 14.82
C VAL A 129 1.62 9.27 13.71
N LEU A 130 0.56 8.53 14.03
CA LEU A 130 -0.39 8.03 13.04
C LEU A 130 -1.16 9.18 12.37
N GLU A 131 -1.55 10.19 13.15
CA GLU A 131 -2.18 11.40 12.62
C GLU A 131 -1.27 12.19 11.67
N ARG A 132 0.04 12.21 11.95
CA ARG A 132 1.02 12.83 11.06
C ARG A 132 1.16 12.04 9.76
N ILE A 133 1.31 10.71 9.86
CA ILE A 133 1.40 9.83 8.70
C ILE A 133 0.14 9.98 7.83
N ARG A 134 -1.05 10.00 8.46
CA ARG A 134 -2.33 10.26 7.78
C ARG A 134 -2.29 11.56 6.98
N LYS A 135 -1.84 12.67 7.57
CA LYS A 135 -1.76 13.97 6.87
C LYS A 135 -0.81 13.92 5.66
N ASP A 136 0.35 13.30 5.81
CA ASP A 136 1.33 13.16 4.74
C ASP A 136 0.79 12.28 3.59
N VAL A 137 0.28 11.10 3.94
CA VAL A 137 -0.32 10.14 3.01
C VAL A 137 -1.46 10.79 2.23
N VAL A 138 -2.38 11.49 2.90
CA VAL A 138 -3.49 12.21 2.26
C VAL A 138 -2.96 13.27 1.30
N GLY A 139 -1.97 14.08 1.70
CA GLY A 139 -1.36 15.07 0.84
C GLY A 139 -0.74 14.46 -0.43
N SER A 140 -0.04 13.33 -0.26
CA SER A 140 0.57 12.57 -1.36
C SER A 140 -0.47 11.99 -2.33
N ILE A 141 -1.59 11.47 -1.82
CA ILE A 141 -2.71 10.97 -2.66
C ILE A 141 -3.37 12.12 -3.44
N LEU A 142 -3.68 13.23 -2.77
CA LEU A 142 -4.30 14.39 -3.42
C LEU A 142 -3.41 14.98 -4.51
N LYS A 143 -2.08 15.02 -4.27
CA LYS A 143 -1.10 15.42 -5.28
C LYS A 143 -1.12 14.46 -6.48
N ALA A 144 -1.12 13.16 -6.24
CA ALA A 144 -1.19 12.15 -7.30
C ALA A 144 -2.48 12.26 -8.13
N LEU A 145 -3.62 12.50 -7.48
CA LEU A 145 -4.91 12.74 -8.16
C LEU A 145 -4.87 14.00 -9.04
N LYS A 146 -4.27 15.08 -8.53
CA LYS A 146 -4.08 16.32 -9.31
C LYS A 146 -3.21 16.09 -10.55
N ASP A 147 -2.11 15.34 -10.40
CA ASP A 147 -1.21 15.01 -11.50
C ASP A 147 -1.90 14.16 -12.57
N MET A 148 -2.76 13.23 -12.18
CA MET A 148 -3.57 12.43 -13.13
C MET A 148 -4.55 13.31 -13.91
N LYS A 149 -5.25 14.24 -13.24
CA LYS A 149 -6.17 15.18 -13.91
C LYS A 149 -5.47 15.98 -15.01
N ILE A 150 -4.26 16.48 -14.74
CA ILE A 150 -3.48 17.26 -15.70
C ILE A 150 -3.11 16.42 -16.92
N LYS A 151 -2.63 15.18 -16.70
CA LYS A 151 -2.23 14.29 -17.81
C LYS A 151 -3.40 13.88 -18.71
N ILE A 152 -4.58 13.66 -18.15
CA ILE A 152 -5.77 13.32 -18.94
C ILE A 152 -6.18 14.52 -19.82
N CYS A 153 -6.13 15.74 -19.28
CA CYS A 153 -6.46 16.95 -20.03
C CYS A 153 -5.48 17.23 -21.20
N GLN A 154 -4.20 16.86 -21.06
CA GLN A 154 -3.19 17.03 -22.12
C GLN A 154 -3.34 16.04 -23.28
N ARG A 155 -4.10 14.96 -23.11
CA ARG A 155 -4.34 13.92 -24.13
C ARG A 155 -5.55 14.23 -25.02
N CYS A 156 -6.31 15.27 -24.69
CA CYS A 156 -7.50 15.72 -25.43
C CYS A 156 -7.20 16.88 -26.41
N GLY A 157 -5.92 17.18 -26.67
CA GLY A 157 -5.47 18.18 -27.64
C GLY A 157 -4.87 17.52 -28.87
#